data_AF-M3FAF6-F1
#
_entry.id   AF-M3FAF6-F1
#
_cell.length_a   1.000
_cell.length_b   1.000
_cell.length_c   1.000
_cell.angle_alpha   90.00
_cell.angle_beta   90.00
_cell.angle_gamma   90.00
#
_symmetry.space_group_name_H-M   'P 1'
#
loop_
_entity.id
_entity.type
_entity.pdbx_description
1 polymer ?
#
loop_
_entity_poly.entity_id
_entity_poly.type
_entity_poly.pdbx_seq_one_letter_code
_entity_poly.pdbx_strand_id
1 'polypeptide(L)'
;MNESGSIGIIETKYAEFKELPLKNGSILSPVVIAYETYGTLSPSKNNAILICHALSGDAHAAGYHSESDKKPGWWDDYIGPGKSFDTNQYFIICSNVIGGCKGSSGPLSIHPETGTPYGSRFPFVSIQDMVKAQKLLVEFLGIDKLFCVAGGSMGGMQALEWSIAYPDSLLNCIVMASTAEHSAMQIAFNEVGRQAILSDPNWNNGLYDENSPRKGLALARMVGHITYLSDDKMREKFGRNPPRGNILTTDFAVGSYLIYQGESFVDRFDANSYIYVTKALDHYSLGKGKELTAALSTATCRFLIVSYSSDWLYPPAQSREIVKSLEAADKRVFYLELQSGEGHDSFLLKNPKQIEILKGFLENQSSP
;
A
#
# COMPACT_ATOMS: atom_id res chain seq x y z
N MET A 1 -3.78 24.33 13.79
CA MET A 1 -3.68 23.37 14.90
C MET A 1 -2.23 22.93 15.00
N ASN A 2 -1.48 23.43 15.99
CA ASN A 2 -0.11 22.96 16.26
C ASN A 2 -0.20 21.72 17.16
N GLU A 3 -0.57 20.57 16.60
CA GLU A 3 -0.32 19.31 17.28
C GLU A 3 1.19 19.05 17.26
N SER A 4 1.79 18.93 18.44
CA SER A 4 3.21 18.61 18.58
C SER A 4 3.56 17.34 17.80
N GLY A 5 4.44 17.45 16.80
CA GLY A 5 4.87 16.32 15.96
C GLY A 5 4.12 16.15 14.61
N SER A 6 3.25 17.09 14.21
CA SER A 6 2.71 17.14 12.84
C SER A 6 3.74 17.72 11.85
N ILE A 7 3.75 17.23 10.61
CA ILE A 7 4.54 17.81 9.51
C ILE A 7 3.85 19.02 8.84
N GLY A 8 2.58 19.29 9.20
CA GLY A 8 1.83 20.45 8.71
C GLY A 8 1.23 20.24 7.32
N ILE A 9 1.12 21.33 6.55
CA ILE A 9 0.51 21.34 5.21
C ILE A 9 1.52 20.83 4.17
N ILE A 10 1.07 19.92 3.32
CA ILE A 10 1.85 19.27 2.28
C ILE A 10 1.14 19.42 0.94
N GLU A 11 1.93 19.64 -0.12
CA GLU A 11 1.45 19.71 -1.49
C GLU A 11 1.83 18.43 -2.25
N THR A 12 0.84 17.80 -2.89
CA THR A 12 1.10 16.71 -3.84
C THR A 12 1.78 17.25 -5.09
N LYS A 13 2.93 16.68 -5.42
CA LYS A 13 3.73 17.01 -6.61
C LYS A 13 3.54 15.94 -7.68
N TYR A 14 3.87 16.29 -8.92
CA TYR A 14 3.75 15.40 -10.08
C TYR A 14 5.06 15.38 -10.84
N ALA A 15 5.66 14.19 -10.96
CA ALA A 15 6.79 13.96 -11.85
C ALA A 15 6.27 13.29 -13.13
N GLU A 16 6.51 13.92 -14.27
CA GLU A 16 6.15 13.36 -15.58
C GLU A 16 7.41 12.89 -16.31
N PHE A 17 7.33 11.69 -16.86
CA PHE A 17 8.38 11.09 -17.66
C PHE A 17 7.83 10.72 -19.03
N LYS A 18 8.71 10.77 -20.04
CA LYS A 18 8.34 10.53 -21.43
C LYS A 18 7.62 9.20 -21.62
N GLU A 19 8.18 8.12 -21.09
CA GLU A 19 7.61 6.78 -21.24
C GLU A 19 8.06 5.82 -20.15
N LEU A 20 7.27 4.78 -19.91
CA LEU A 20 7.61 3.62 -19.08
C LEU A 20 7.20 2.33 -19.81
N PRO A 21 8.17 1.56 -20.32
CA PRO A 21 7.91 0.21 -20.82
C PRO A 21 7.52 -0.72 -19.68
N LEU A 22 6.36 -1.36 -19.80
CA LEU A 22 5.79 -2.28 -18.82
C LEU A 22 6.24 -3.73 -19.10
N LYS A 23 6.19 -4.58 -18.08
CA LYS A 23 6.57 -6.00 -18.14
C LYS A 23 5.76 -6.80 -19.16
N ASN A 24 4.52 -6.40 -19.42
CA ASN A 24 3.64 -7.04 -20.40
C ASN A 24 3.87 -6.58 -21.86
N GLY A 25 4.84 -5.71 -22.12
CA GLY A 25 5.17 -5.19 -23.45
C GLY A 25 4.43 -3.90 -23.84
N SER A 26 3.42 -3.47 -23.08
CA SER A 26 2.79 -2.16 -23.26
C SER A 26 3.71 -1.01 -22.84
N ILE A 27 3.42 0.21 -23.30
CA ILE A 27 4.18 1.42 -22.95
C ILE A 27 3.20 2.46 -22.41
N LEU A 28 3.48 3.01 -21.22
CA LEU A 28 2.81 4.21 -20.72
C LEU A 28 3.55 5.43 -21.24
N SER A 29 2.88 6.33 -21.95
CA SER A 29 3.49 7.55 -22.53
C SER A 29 2.48 8.71 -22.60
N PRO A 30 2.67 9.80 -21.82
CA PRO A 30 3.64 9.92 -20.73
C PRO A 30 3.28 9.03 -19.54
N VAL A 31 4.22 8.86 -18.62
CA VAL A 31 3.92 8.34 -17.28
C VAL A 31 4.02 9.48 -16.26
N VAL A 32 2.99 9.64 -15.46
CA VAL A 32 2.90 10.62 -14.37
C VAL A 32 2.95 9.88 -13.05
N ILE A 33 3.74 10.39 -12.11
CA ILE A 33 3.85 9.87 -10.75
C ILE A 33 3.51 11.00 -9.79
N ALA A 34 2.37 10.88 -9.11
CA ALA A 34 2.00 11.77 -8.02
C ALA A 34 2.72 11.34 -6.74
N TYR A 35 3.36 12.29 -6.07
CA TYR A 35 4.18 12.03 -4.89
C TYR A 35 4.19 13.19 -3.91
N GLU A 36 4.54 12.87 -2.67
CA GLU A 36 4.77 13.83 -1.60
C GLU A 36 6.11 13.57 -0.92
N THR A 37 6.63 14.62 -0.30
CA THR A 37 7.94 14.58 0.38
C THR A 37 7.85 15.26 1.72
N TYR A 38 8.47 14.68 2.75
CA TYR A 38 8.42 15.15 4.13
C TYR A 38 9.84 15.24 4.70
N GLY A 39 10.18 16.34 5.37
CA GLY A 39 11.55 16.59 5.84
C GLY A 39 12.46 17.18 4.76
N THR A 40 13.78 17.07 4.94
CA THR A 40 14.78 17.70 4.06
C THR A 40 15.82 16.70 3.58
N LEU A 41 16.03 16.64 2.25
CA LEU A 41 17.06 15.83 1.64
C LEU A 41 18.44 16.36 2.01
N SER A 42 19.31 15.49 2.52
CA SER A 42 20.67 15.86 2.89
C SER A 42 21.49 16.23 1.65
N PRO A 43 22.55 17.07 1.76
CA PRO A 43 23.44 17.37 0.63
C PRO A 43 24.09 16.12 0.03
N SER A 44 24.34 15.09 0.84
CA SER A 44 24.85 13.77 0.43
C SER A 44 23.76 12.84 -0.10
N LYS A 45 22.49 13.25 -0.07
CA LYS A 45 21.31 12.53 -0.56
C LYS A 45 21.18 11.08 -0.07
N ASN A 46 21.65 10.83 1.16
CA ASN A 46 21.77 9.51 1.76
C ASN A 46 20.79 9.27 2.93
N ASN A 47 19.89 10.21 3.19
CA ASN A 47 18.88 10.13 4.26
C ASN A 47 17.45 9.90 3.72
N ALA A 48 17.31 9.49 2.46
CA ALA A 48 16.01 9.34 1.81
C ALA A 48 15.33 8.01 2.15
N ILE A 49 14.07 8.04 2.59
CA ILE A 49 13.25 6.86 2.85
C ILE A 49 12.06 6.86 1.91
N LEU A 50 11.87 5.78 1.16
CA LEU A 50 10.68 5.59 0.34
C LEU A 50 9.62 4.80 1.11
N ILE A 51 8.42 5.36 1.20
CA ILE A 51 7.23 4.74 1.75
C ILE A 51 6.36 4.24 0.61
N CYS A 52 6.06 2.94 0.63
CA CYS A 52 5.16 2.28 -0.31
C CYS A 52 3.79 2.09 0.35
N HIS A 53 2.73 2.64 -0.24
CA HIS A 53 1.38 2.58 0.33
C HIS A 53 0.71 1.21 0.14
N ALA A 54 -0.26 0.91 1.01
CA ALA A 54 -1.13 -0.27 0.91
C ALA A 54 -2.30 -0.04 -0.09
N LEU A 55 -3.17 -1.04 -0.28
CA LEU A 55 -4.23 -1.02 -1.31
C LEU A 55 -5.11 0.23 -1.28
N SER A 56 -5.50 0.70 -0.10
CA SER A 56 -6.36 1.89 0.06
C SER A 56 -5.59 3.18 0.32
N GLY A 57 -4.26 3.13 0.36
CA GLY A 57 -3.40 4.30 0.55
C GLY A 57 -3.11 5.02 -0.77
N ASP A 58 -2.37 6.12 -0.67
CA ASP A 58 -1.93 6.95 -1.78
C ASP A 58 -0.63 7.68 -1.43
N ALA A 59 -0.26 8.70 -2.21
CA ALA A 59 0.93 9.51 -1.94
C ALA A 59 0.87 10.27 -0.60
N HIS A 60 -0.32 10.53 -0.05
CA HIS A 60 -0.52 11.34 1.14
C HIS A 60 -0.35 10.53 2.43
N ALA A 61 0.90 10.20 2.75
CA ALA A 61 1.26 9.40 3.91
C ALA A 61 1.25 10.19 5.22
N ALA A 62 1.43 11.51 5.21
CA ALA A 62 1.46 12.33 6.42
C ALA A 62 1.07 13.79 6.17
N GLY A 63 0.78 14.53 7.25
CA GLY A 63 0.38 15.93 7.18
C GLY A 63 -1.04 16.11 6.68
N TYR A 64 -1.36 17.31 6.21
CA TYR A 64 -2.67 17.68 5.67
C TYR A 64 -2.49 18.40 4.33
N HIS A 65 -3.49 18.40 3.44
CA HIS A 65 -3.48 19.24 2.23
C HIS A 65 -4.02 20.64 2.50
N SER A 66 -4.94 20.78 3.45
CA SER A 66 -5.49 22.07 3.85
C SER A 66 -5.74 22.17 5.36
N GLU A 67 -5.83 23.38 5.90
CA GLU A 67 -6.21 23.59 7.32
C GLU A 67 -7.62 23.08 7.66
N SER A 68 -8.46 22.87 6.64
CA SER A 68 -9.84 22.38 6.78
C SER A 68 -9.95 20.86 6.75
N ASP A 69 -8.86 20.15 6.46
CA ASP A 69 -8.84 18.70 6.40
C ASP A 69 -9.13 18.11 7.77
N LYS A 70 -10.02 17.11 7.80
CA LYS A 70 -10.47 16.48 9.04
C LYS A 70 -9.55 15.37 9.53
N LYS A 71 -8.67 14.86 8.66
CA LYS A 71 -7.75 13.76 8.94
C LYS A 71 -6.42 14.01 8.25
N PRO A 72 -5.30 13.65 8.88
CA PRO A 72 -4.01 13.71 8.23
C PRO A 72 -3.82 12.52 7.28
N GLY A 73 -2.65 12.46 6.64
CA GLY A 73 -2.23 11.34 5.80
C GLY A 73 -2.27 9.97 6.50
N TRP A 74 -2.28 8.91 5.69
CA TRP A 74 -2.67 7.57 6.13
C TRP A 74 -1.69 6.89 7.11
N TRP A 75 -0.47 7.41 7.27
CA TRP A 75 0.53 6.94 8.23
C TRP A 75 1.11 8.08 9.10
N ASP A 76 0.35 9.16 9.30
CA ASP A 76 0.83 10.37 9.99
C ASP A 76 1.41 10.06 11.38
N ASP A 77 0.82 9.14 12.15
CA ASP A 77 1.32 8.75 13.47
C ASP A 77 2.79 8.27 13.48
N TYR A 78 3.29 7.80 12.33
CA TYR A 78 4.63 7.27 12.16
C TYR A 78 5.58 8.21 11.42
N ILE A 79 5.09 9.20 10.69
CA ILE A 79 5.89 10.11 9.85
C ILE A 79 5.74 11.55 10.35
N GLY A 80 6.85 12.19 10.70
CA GLY A 80 6.88 13.59 11.14
C GLY A 80 7.98 13.87 12.18
N PRO A 81 8.05 15.11 12.69
CA PRO A 81 9.14 15.52 13.58
C PRO A 81 9.19 14.68 14.85
N GLY A 82 10.28 13.94 15.04
CA GLY A 82 10.50 13.05 16.18
C GLY A 82 9.68 11.76 16.17
N LYS A 83 8.93 11.44 15.11
CA LYS A 83 8.19 10.17 14.96
C LYS A 83 9.13 9.05 14.46
N SER A 84 8.60 7.86 14.18
CA SER A 84 9.41 6.69 13.77
C SER A 84 10.21 6.94 12.48
N PHE A 85 9.54 7.48 11.48
CA PHE A 85 10.15 8.05 10.29
C PHE A 85 10.35 9.55 10.55
N ASP A 86 11.42 9.85 11.28
CA ASP A 86 11.70 11.18 11.81
C ASP A 86 12.08 12.15 10.68
N THR A 87 11.18 13.09 10.37
CA THR A 87 11.42 14.10 9.32
C THR A 87 12.43 15.18 9.72
N ASN A 88 12.88 15.21 10.98
CA ASN A 88 14.02 16.03 11.38
C ASN A 88 15.35 15.43 10.88
N GLN A 89 15.38 14.13 10.57
CA GLN A 89 16.58 13.40 10.20
C GLN A 89 16.53 12.88 8.76
N TYR A 90 15.35 12.45 8.31
CA TYR A 90 15.16 11.77 7.04
C TYR A 90 14.34 12.61 6.06
N PHE A 91 14.57 12.35 4.78
CA PHE A 91 13.76 12.82 3.68
C PHE A 91 12.82 11.71 3.25
N ILE A 92 11.56 11.78 3.69
CA ILE A 92 10.56 10.76 3.43
C ILE A 92 9.88 11.05 2.10
N ILE A 93 9.70 10.04 1.27
CA ILE A 93 9.03 10.11 -0.04
C ILE A 93 7.89 9.11 -0.01
N CYS A 94 6.69 9.50 -0.44
CA CYS A 94 5.61 8.56 -0.73
C CYS A 94 5.02 8.89 -2.10
N SER A 95 4.73 7.88 -2.90
CA SER A 95 4.17 8.07 -4.25
C SER A 95 3.00 7.14 -4.49
N ASN A 96 1.97 7.65 -5.15
CA ASN A 96 0.85 6.82 -5.58
C ASN A 96 1.32 5.88 -6.69
N VAL A 97 0.92 4.60 -6.64
CA VAL A 97 1.30 3.64 -7.67
C VAL A 97 0.69 3.97 -9.03
N ILE A 98 1.38 3.59 -10.11
CA ILE A 98 0.75 3.50 -11.43
C ILE A 98 -0.36 2.44 -11.40
N GLY A 99 -1.44 2.67 -12.15
CA GLY A 99 -2.70 1.91 -12.04
C GLY A 99 -3.59 2.36 -10.88
N GLY A 100 -3.10 3.22 -9.98
CA GLY A 100 -3.89 3.84 -8.91
C GLY A 100 -4.84 4.95 -9.40
N CYS A 101 -5.52 5.60 -8.47
CA CYS A 101 -6.53 6.63 -8.77
C CYS A 101 -6.33 7.96 -8.02
N LYS A 102 -5.11 8.21 -7.54
CA LYS A 102 -4.74 9.41 -6.76
C LYS A 102 -3.54 10.13 -7.39
N GLY A 103 -3.70 10.51 -8.65
CA GLY A 103 -2.78 11.41 -9.36
C GLY A 103 -1.82 10.74 -10.35
N SER A 104 -1.21 9.61 -9.98
CA SER A 104 -0.33 8.87 -10.91
C SER A 104 -1.09 8.28 -12.10
N SER A 105 -0.37 7.95 -13.19
CA SER A 105 -0.92 7.31 -14.39
C SER A 105 -1.75 6.08 -14.03
N GLY A 106 -3.01 6.11 -14.39
CA GLY A 106 -3.96 5.05 -14.08
C GLY A 106 -5.19 5.12 -14.99
N PRO A 107 -6.23 4.31 -14.71
CA PRO A 107 -7.44 4.29 -15.53
C PRO A 107 -8.21 5.63 -15.56
N LEU A 108 -8.02 6.49 -14.55
CA LEU A 108 -8.59 7.84 -14.53
C LEU A 108 -7.80 8.86 -15.36
N SER A 109 -6.58 8.55 -15.78
CA SER A 109 -5.79 9.45 -16.63
C SER A 109 -6.46 9.65 -17.98
N ILE A 110 -6.32 10.83 -18.58
CA ILE A 110 -6.92 11.12 -19.88
C ILE A 110 -6.13 10.42 -21.00
N HIS A 111 -6.84 9.66 -21.83
CA HIS A 111 -6.29 9.00 -23.00
C HIS A 111 -6.04 10.05 -24.11
N PRO A 112 -4.82 10.14 -24.66
CA PRO A 112 -4.43 11.23 -25.56
C PRO A 112 -5.25 11.27 -26.85
N GLU A 113 -5.63 10.11 -27.40
CA GLU A 113 -6.40 10.05 -28.65
C GLU A 113 -7.90 10.32 -28.48
N THR A 114 -8.48 10.00 -27.32
CA THR A 114 -9.95 10.03 -27.15
C THR A 114 -10.42 11.16 -26.24
N GLY A 115 -9.53 11.84 -25.52
CA GLY A 115 -9.88 12.93 -24.61
C GLY A 115 -10.69 12.51 -23.38
N THR A 116 -10.85 11.20 -23.15
CA THR A 116 -11.61 10.61 -22.03
C THR A 116 -10.68 9.77 -21.15
N PRO A 117 -11.05 9.46 -19.89
CA PRO A 117 -10.27 8.55 -19.06
C PRO A 117 -9.94 7.22 -19.75
N TYR A 118 -8.74 6.67 -19.55
CA TYR A 118 -8.34 5.37 -20.13
C TYR A 118 -9.38 4.28 -19.81
N GLY A 119 -9.87 4.21 -18.58
CA GLY A 119 -10.77 3.17 -18.09
C GLY A 119 -10.16 1.78 -18.27
N SER A 120 -10.93 0.84 -18.83
CA SER A 120 -10.47 -0.51 -19.17
C SER A 120 -9.43 -0.58 -20.29
N ARG A 121 -9.10 0.53 -20.96
CA ARG A 121 -8.02 0.60 -21.97
C ARG A 121 -6.64 0.78 -21.34
N PHE A 122 -6.56 1.12 -20.06
CA PHE A 122 -5.27 1.21 -19.36
C PHE A 122 -4.56 -0.16 -19.39
N PRO A 123 -3.25 -0.24 -19.63
CA PRO A 123 -2.58 -1.54 -19.63
C PRO A 123 -2.54 -2.13 -18.23
N PHE A 124 -2.60 -3.46 -18.13
CA PHE A 124 -2.30 -4.12 -16.86
C PHE A 124 -0.90 -3.74 -16.36
N VAL A 125 -0.78 -3.52 -15.06
CA VAL A 125 0.49 -3.21 -14.40
C VAL A 125 0.80 -4.29 -13.38
N SER A 126 2.08 -4.52 -13.12
CA SER A 126 2.59 -5.42 -12.09
C SER A 126 3.23 -4.64 -10.95
N ILE A 127 3.49 -5.28 -9.81
CA ILE A 127 4.25 -4.67 -8.70
C ILE A 127 5.66 -4.27 -9.19
N GLN A 128 6.26 -5.05 -10.09
CA GLN A 128 7.53 -4.74 -10.74
C GLN A 128 7.45 -3.41 -11.52
N ASP A 129 6.35 -3.19 -12.26
CA ASP A 129 6.15 -1.94 -12.99
C ASP A 129 5.94 -0.75 -12.05
N MET A 130 5.21 -0.95 -10.93
CA MET A 130 5.04 0.06 -9.90
C MET A 130 6.37 0.48 -9.27
N VAL A 131 7.23 -0.49 -8.95
CA VAL A 131 8.57 -0.26 -8.41
C VAL A 131 9.50 0.38 -9.45
N LYS A 132 9.41 0.00 -10.72
CA LYS A 132 10.13 0.65 -11.81
C LYS A 132 9.74 2.12 -11.99
N ALA A 133 8.45 2.45 -11.85
CA ALA A 133 7.99 3.84 -11.85
C ALA A 133 8.58 4.60 -10.65
N GLN A 134 8.53 4.02 -9.44
CA GLN A 134 9.14 4.63 -8.25
C GLN A 134 10.65 4.85 -8.43
N LYS A 135 11.37 3.96 -9.12
CA LYS A 135 12.79 4.15 -9.44
C LYS A 135 13.03 5.40 -10.28
N LEU A 136 12.21 5.65 -11.30
CA LEU A 136 12.27 6.88 -12.10
C LEU A 136 12.08 8.13 -11.23
N LEU A 137 11.12 8.10 -10.30
CA LEU A 137 10.90 9.20 -9.36
C LEU A 137 12.11 9.43 -8.45
N VAL A 138 12.68 8.37 -7.88
CA VAL A 138 13.84 8.45 -6.99
C VAL A 138 15.07 9.00 -7.75
N GLU A 139 15.29 8.58 -8.99
CA GLU A 139 16.34 9.12 -9.87
C GLU A 139 16.09 10.59 -10.23
N PHE A 140 14.83 10.97 -10.49
CA PHE A 140 14.45 12.36 -10.76
C PHE A 140 14.75 13.29 -9.58
N LEU A 141 14.55 12.81 -8.35
CA LEU A 141 14.94 13.52 -7.13
C LEU A 141 16.48 13.51 -6.92
N GLY A 142 17.21 12.83 -7.80
CA GLY A 142 18.66 12.73 -7.83
C GLY A 142 19.23 11.87 -6.70
N ILE A 143 18.48 10.87 -6.23
CA ILE A 143 18.88 9.97 -5.15
C ILE A 143 19.36 8.65 -5.76
N ASP A 144 20.64 8.33 -5.57
CA ASP A 144 21.23 7.10 -6.11
C ASP A 144 20.92 5.86 -5.24
N LYS A 145 20.88 6.07 -3.92
CA LYS A 145 20.71 5.01 -2.93
C LYS A 145 19.81 5.49 -1.79
N LEU A 146 18.67 4.82 -1.63
CA LEU A 146 17.74 5.05 -0.54
C LEU A 146 18.33 4.54 0.78
N PHE A 147 18.11 5.27 1.85
CA PHE A 147 18.40 4.80 3.19
C PHE A 147 17.51 3.60 3.56
N CYS A 148 16.22 3.70 3.22
CA CYS A 148 15.25 2.65 3.51
C CYS A 148 14.11 2.65 2.48
N VAL A 149 13.56 1.48 2.19
CA VAL A 149 12.23 1.31 1.60
C VAL A 149 11.34 0.63 2.63
N ALA A 150 10.13 1.15 2.88
CA ALA A 150 9.24 0.63 3.90
C ALA A 150 7.79 0.58 3.41
N GLY A 151 7.05 -0.46 3.80
CA GLY A 151 5.62 -0.53 3.52
C GLY A 151 4.94 -1.70 4.20
N GLY A 152 3.63 -1.56 4.40
CA GLY A 152 2.77 -2.60 4.95
C GLY A 152 1.84 -3.20 3.89
N SER A 153 1.44 -4.48 4.02
CA SER A 153 0.49 -5.11 3.08
C SER A 153 1.01 -5.08 1.64
N MET A 154 0.24 -4.55 0.70
CA MET A 154 0.67 -4.22 -0.67
C MET A 154 1.96 -3.37 -0.70
N GLY A 155 2.15 -2.45 0.25
CA GLY A 155 3.37 -1.67 0.39
C GLY A 155 4.59 -2.52 0.70
N GLY A 156 4.41 -3.58 1.49
CA GLY A 156 5.47 -4.54 1.79
C GLY A 156 5.88 -5.39 0.59
N MET A 157 4.94 -5.70 -0.31
CA MET A 157 5.23 -6.40 -1.57
C MET A 157 6.09 -5.53 -2.50
N GLN A 158 5.79 -4.22 -2.58
CA GLN A 158 6.63 -3.26 -3.29
C GLN A 158 8.02 -3.12 -2.65
N ALA A 159 8.10 -3.06 -1.32
CA ALA A 159 9.37 -2.98 -0.60
C ALA A 159 10.25 -4.22 -0.82
N LEU A 160 9.64 -5.42 -0.83
CA LEU A 160 10.33 -6.66 -1.19
C LEU A 160 10.83 -6.63 -2.64
N GLU A 161 10.00 -6.22 -3.59
CA GLU A 161 10.39 -6.10 -4.99
C GLU A 161 11.57 -5.12 -5.16
N TRP A 162 11.56 -3.97 -4.49
CA TRP A 162 12.69 -3.04 -4.47
C TRP A 162 14.00 -3.71 -4.06
N SER A 163 13.94 -4.58 -3.04
CA SER A 163 15.12 -5.24 -2.49
C SER A 163 15.83 -6.19 -3.46
N ILE A 164 15.10 -6.71 -4.46
CA ILE A 164 15.62 -7.67 -5.44
C ILE A 164 15.78 -7.08 -6.84
N ALA A 165 14.96 -6.08 -7.21
CA ALA A 165 15.03 -5.41 -8.51
C ALA A 165 16.17 -4.40 -8.57
N TYR A 166 16.41 -3.70 -7.46
CA TYR A 166 17.43 -2.68 -7.34
C TYR A 166 18.26 -2.88 -6.05
N PRO A 167 18.92 -4.05 -5.89
CA PRO A 167 19.53 -4.44 -4.62
C PRO A 167 20.59 -3.44 -4.13
N ASP A 168 21.29 -2.78 -5.04
CA ASP A 168 22.31 -1.77 -4.70
C ASP A 168 21.75 -0.35 -4.52
N SER A 169 20.44 -0.13 -4.67
CA SER A 169 19.81 1.19 -4.55
C SER A 169 19.10 1.41 -3.22
N LEU A 170 19.26 0.52 -2.23
CA LEU A 170 18.71 0.67 -0.88
C LEU A 170 19.59 0.03 0.19
N LEU A 171 19.67 0.64 1.38
CA LEU A 171 20.42 0.10 2.52
C LEU A 171 19.56 -0.79 3.43
N ASN A 172 18.28 -0.43 3.58
CA ASN A 172 17.34 -1.11 4.49
C ASN A 172 16.00 -1.36 3.79
N CYS A 173 15.32 -2.45 4.15
CA CYS A 173 13.99 -2.81 3.68
C CYS A 173 13.11 -3.21 4.88
N ILE A 174 11.97 -2.54 5.06
CA ILE A 174 11.01 -2.83 6.12
C ILE A 174 9.72 -3.37 5.48
N VAL A 175 9.35 -4.59 5.85
CA VAL A 175 8.20 -5.31 5.30
C VAL A 175 7.25 -5.66 6.44
N MET A 176 6.06 -5.05 6.44
CA MET A 176 5.10 -5.17 7.54
C MET A 176 3.80 -5.83 7.05
N ALA A 177 3.22 -6.76 7.80
CA ALA A 177 1.92 -7.38 7.47
C ALA A 177 1.81 -7.78 5.98
N SER A 178 2.82 -8.45 5.42
CA SER A 178 2.95 -8.66 3.97
C SER A 178 3.47 -10.06 3.64
N THR A 179 3.59 -10.34 2.34
CA THR A 179 3.88 -11.67 1.80
C THR A 179 4.72 -11.60 0.51
N ALA A 180 5.39 -12.70 0.19
CA ALA A 180 6.09 -12.89 -1.07
C ALA A 180 5.15 -13.31 -2.23
N GLU A 181 4.00 -13.87 -1.89
CA GLU A 181 2.93 -14.23 -2.84
C GLU A 181 1.57 -14.28 -2.12
N HIS A 182 0.48 -13.97 -2.82
CA HIS A 182 -0.86 -14.12 -2.27
C HIS A 182 -1.26 -15.60 -2.12
N SER A 183 -1.94 -15.90 -1.02
CA SER A 183 -2.64 -17.17 -0.80
C SER A 183 -3.92 -17.24 -1.62
N ALA A 184 -4.46 -18.46 -1.78
CA ALA A 184 -5.76 -18.66 -2.43
C ALA A 184 -6.89 -17.87 -1.74
N MET A 185 -6.83 -17.67 -0.41
CA MET A 185 -7.83 -16.88 0.32
C MET A 185 -7.77 -15.39 -0.05
N GLN A 186 -6.56 -14.81 -0.08
CA GLN A 186 -6.36 -13.40 -0.49
C GLN A 186 -6.83 -13.17 -1.93
N ILE A 187 -6.47 -14.09 -2.85
CA ILE A 187 -6.92 -14.05 -4.25
C ILE A 187 -8.45 -14.15 -4.34
N ALA A 188 -9.08 -15.04 -3.57
CA ALA A 188 -10.53 -15.22 -3.59
C ALA A 188 -11.28 -13.96 -3.15
N PHE A 189 -10.83 -13.28 -2.07
CA PHE A 189 -11.43 -12.02 -1.64
C PHE A 189 -11.32 -10.93 -2.70
N ASN A 190 -10.15 -10.79 -3.32
CA ASN A 190 -9.93 -9.84 -4.39
C ASN A 190 -10.80 -10.18 -5.62
N GLU A 191 -10.92 -11.45 -5.99
CA GLU A 191 -11.74 -11.90 -7.11
C GLU A 191 -13.23 -11.64 -6.87
N VAL A 192 -13.73 -11.88 -5.65
CA VAL A 192 -15.12 -11.52 -5.30
C VAL A 192 -15.35 -10.02 -5.45
N GLY A 193 -14.41 -9.18 -4.99
CA GLY A 193 -14.49 -7.73 -5.17
C GLY A 193 -14.48 -7.31 -6.65
N ARG A 194 -13.64 -7.94 -7.48
CA ARG A 194 -13.63 -7.71 -8.93
C ARG A 194 -14.94 -8.12 -9.58
N GLN A 195 -15.48 -9.30 -9.26
CA GLN A 195 -16.76 -9.76 -9.81
C GLN A 195 -17.92 -8.87 -9.38
N ALA A 196 -17.91 -8.32 -8.17
CA ALA A 196 -18.88 -7.33 -7.72
C ALA A 196 -18.88 -6.08 -8.60
N ILE A 197 -17.70 -5.58 -8.99
CA ILE A 197 -17.56 -4.44 -9.91
C ILE A 197 -18.00 -4.83 -11.33
N LEU A 198 -17.48 -5.94 -11.86
CA LEU A 198 -17.73 -6.37 -13.24
C LEU A 198 -19.22 -6.67 -13.52
N SER A 199 -19.96 -7.11 -12.49
CA SER A 199 -21.40 -7.40 -12.58
C SER A 199 -22.30 -6.20 -12.29
N ASP A 200 -21.73 -5.06 -11.88
CA ASP A 200 -22.49 -3.82 -11.70
C ASP A 200 -23.00 -3.34 -13.07
N PRO A 201 -24.32 -3.08 -13.24
CA PRO A 201 -24.87 -2.59 -14.50
C PRO A 201 -24.20 -1.31 -15.04
N ASN A 202 -23.61 -0.52 -14.14
CA ASN A 202 -22.91 0.71 -14.48
C ASN A 202 -21.44 0.51 -14.87
N TRP A 203 -20.89 -0.71 -14.80
CA TRP A 203 -19.49 -0.95 -15.18
C TRP A 203 -19.19 -0.61 -16.64
N ASN A 204 -20.14 -0.78 -17.54
CA ASN A 204 -20.01 -0.40 -18.96
C ASN A 204 -18.68 -0.85 -19.60
N ASN A 205 -18.28 -2.12 -19.41
CA ASN A 205 -16.99 -2.67 -19.85
C ASN A 205 -15.76 -1.85 -19.39
N GLY A 206 -15.87 -1.14 -18.27
CA GLY A 206 -14.83 -0.28 -17.71
C GLY A 206 -14.67 1.06 -18.41
N LEU A 207 -15.60 1.43 -19.29
CA LEU A 207 -15.66 2.73 -19.97
C LEU A 207 -16.82 3.59 -19.42
N TYR A 208 -17.08 3.49 -18.13
CA TYR A 208 -18.03 4.38 -17.45
C TYR A 208 -17.45 5.79 -17.32
N ASP A 209 -18.35 6.78 -17.31
CA ASP A 209 -18.02 8.19 -17.08
C ASP A 209 -18.71 8.65 -15.78
N GLU A 210 -19.76 9.48 -15.85
CA GLU A 210 -20.45 10.02 -14.66
C GLU A 210 -21.12 8.96 -13.78
N ASN A 211 -21.69 7.91 -14.38
CA ASN A 211 -22.42 6.87 -13.66
C ASN A 211 -21.52 5.66 -13.40
N SER A 212 -20.62 5.78 -12.40
CA SER A 212 -19.66 4.73 -12.04
C SER A 212 -20.35 3.51 -11.37
N PRO A 213 -19.71 2.33 -11.35
CA PRO A 213 -20.18 1.11 -10.68
C PRO A 213 -20.07 1.21 -9.14
N ARG A 214 -20.74 2.21 -8.56
CA ARG A 214 -20.65 2.56 -7.14
C ARG A 214 -21.07 1.40 -6.23
N LYS A 215 -22.08 0.62 -6.63
CA LYS A 215 -22.57 -0.52 -5.82
C LYS A 215 -21.56 -1.67 -5.82
N GLY A 216 -21.04 -2.01 -7.00
CA GLY A 216 -20.00 -3.02 -7.15
C GLY A 216 -18.74 -2.67 -6.36
N LEU A 217 -18.29 -1.41 -6.44
CA LEU A 217 -17.13 -0.93 -5.68
C LEU A 217 -17.38 -0.90 -4.16
N ALA A 218 -18.57 -0.47 -3.73
CA ALA A 218 -18.95 -0.51 -2.31
C ALA A 218 -18.91 -1.95 -1.77
N LEU A 219 -19.40 -2.92 -2.55
CA LEU A 219 -19.39 -4.34 -2.19
C LEU A 219 -17.95 -4.89 -2.15
N ALA A 220 -17.10 -4.54 -3.12
CA ALA A 220 -15.69 -4.87 -3.10
C ALA A 220 -14.99 -4.33 -1.85
N ARG A 221 -15.30 -3.09 -1.44
CA ARG A 221 -14.75 -2.49 -0.23
C ARG A 221 -15.30 -3.11 1.05
N MET A 222 -16.55 -3.56 1.04
CA MET A 222 -17.17 -4.24 2.17
C MET A 222 -16.40 -5.52 2.52
N VAL A 223 -15.99 -6.30 1.50
CA VAL A 223 -15.10 -7.46 1.69
C VAL A 223 -13.82 -7.05 2.43
N GLY A 224 -13.17 -5.97 1.99
CA GLY A 224 -11.99 -5.43 2.68
C GLY A 224 -12.23 -5.13 4.16
N HIS A 225 -13.30 -4.41 4.50
CA HIS A 225 -13.60 -4.08 5.91
C HIS A 225 -13.89 -5.31 6.78
N ILE A 226 -14.52 -6.35 6.21
CA ILE A 226 -14.70 -7.62 6.90
C ILE A 226 -13.34 -8.25 7.18
N THR A 227 -12.45 -8.23 6.18
CA THR A 227 -11.13 -8.87 6.28
C THR A 227 -10.10 -8.13 7.13
N TYR A 228 -10.30 -6.84 7.37
CA TYR A 228 -9.29 -6.02 8.04
C TYR A 228 -9.44 -6.01 9.56
N LEU A 229 -10.60 -6.44 10.07
CA LEU A 229 -10.87 -6.57 11.50
C LEU A 229 -10.49 -7.96 12.02
N SER A 230 -9.95 -8.03 13.24
CA SER A 230 -9.75 -9.31 13.93
C SER A 230 -11.08 -10.02 14.22
N ASP A 231 -11.02 -11.35 14.41
CA ASP A 231 -12.18 -12.15 14.83
C ASP A 231 -12.82 -11.62 16.12
N ASP A 232 -12.00 -11.25 17.09
CA ASP A 232 -12.46 -10.71 18.38
C ASP A 232 -13.15 -9.36 18.19
N LYS A 233 -12.62 -8.47 17.35
CA LYS A 233 -13.26 -7.17 17.07
C LYS A 233 -14.55 -7.33 16.28
N MET A 234 -14.60 -8.25 15.33
CA MET A 234 -15.84 -8.61 14.63
C MET A 234 -16.89 -9.13 15.62
N ARG A 235 -16.50 -10.01 16.54
CA ARG A 235 -17.39 -10.54 17.58
C ARG A 235 -17.86 -9.45 18.56
N GLU A 236 -16.96 -8.60 19.04
CA GLU A 236 -17.26 -7.52 19.98
C GLU A 236 -18.22 -6.50 19.36
N LYS A 237 -17.94 -6.07 18.11
CA LYS A 237 -18.70 -5.03 17.43
C LYS A 237 -20.12 -5.44 17.06
N PHE A 238 -20.32 -6.71 16.71
CA PHE A 238 -21.60 -7.20 16.19
C PHE A 238 -22.34 -8.14 17.13
N GLY A 239 -21.67 -8.66 18.16
CA GLY A 239 -22.26 -9.53 19.17
C GLY A 239 -22.83 -10.83 18.59
N ARG A 240 -23.95 -11.27 19.18
CA ARG A 240 -24.69 -12.48 18.78
C ARG A 240 -26.22 -12.27 18.71
N ASN A 241 -26.71 -11.08 19.06
CA ASN A 241 -28.14 -10.82 19.08
C ASN A 241 -28.60 -10.47 17.66
N PRO A 242 -29.58 -11.19 17.10
CA PRO A 242 -30.15 -10.82 15.81
C PRO A 242 -30.80 -9.43 15.91
N PRO A 243 -30.79 -8.64 14.82
CA PRO A 243 -31.46 -7.34 14.80
C PRO A 243 -32.97 -7.53 15.06
N ARG A 244 -33.61 -6.53 15.69
CA ARG A 244 -35.05 -6.55 15.99
C ARG A 244 -35.85 -6.05 14.78
N GLY A 245 -36.52 -6.92 14.04
CA GLY A 245 -37.34 -6.54 12.87
C GLY A 245 -37.52 -7.70 11.88
N ASN A 246 -37.78 -7.39 10.60
CA ASN A 246 -37.82 -8.35 9.49
C ASN A 246 -36.86 -7.97 8.36
N ILE A 247 -36.64 -8.83 7.36
CA ILE A 247 -35.67 -8.61 6.27
C ILE A 247 -35.86 -7.25 5.54
N LEU A 248 -37.07 -6.69 5.52
CA LEU A 248 -37.38 -5.40 4.89
C LEU A 248 -37.29 -4.19 5.84
N THR A 249 -37.33 -4.42 7.15
CA THR A 249 -37.36 -3.36 8.18
C THR A 249 -36.16 -3.37 9.12
N THR A 250 -35.30 -4.38 9.02
CA THR A 250 -34.03 -4.47 9.72
C THR A 250 -32.91 -4.62 8.73
N ASP A 251 -32.11 -3.57 8.60
CA ASP A 251 -30.72 -3.78 8.28
C ASP A 251 -30.04 -4.35 9.52
N PHE A 252 -29.29 -5.44 9.36
CA PHE A 252 -28.37 -5.88 10.42
C PHE A 252 -27.46 -4.69 10.76
N ALA A 253 -27.16 -4.43 12.04
CA ALA A 253 -26.20 -3.36 12.39
C ALA A 253 -24.85 -3.55 11.67
N VAL A 254 -24.49 -4.81 11.40
CA VAL A 254 -23.39 -5.21 10.51
C VAL A 254 -23.60 -4.71 9.08
N GLY A 255 -24.77 -4.97 8.50
CA GLY A 255 -25.13 -4.57 7.14
C GLY A 255 -25.11 -3.06 6.96
N SER A 256 -25.78 -2.30 7.83
CA SER A 256 -25.76 -0.83 7.75
C SER A 256 -24.36 -0.25 7.92
N TYR A 257 -23.57 -0.77 8.86
CA TYR A 257 -22.19 -0.31 9.07
C TYR A 257 -21.31 -0.57 7.84
N LEU A 258 -21.38 -1.79 7.30
CA LEU A 258 -20.57 -2.20 6.17
C LEU A 258 -20.94 -1.46 4.88
N ILE A 259 -22.24 -1.21 4.65
CA ILE A 259 -22.73 -0.40 3.53
C ILE A 259 -22.22 1.04 3.68
N TYR A 260 -22.37 1.65 4.86
CA TYR A 260 -21.92 3.03 5.10
C TYR A 260 -20.40 3.19 4.91
N GLN A 261 -19.60 2.24 5.40
CA GLN A 261 -18.15 2.25 5.18
C GLN A 261 -17.79 2.06 3.70
N GLY A 262 -18.57 1.26 2.97
CA GLY A 262 -18.46 1.12 1.53
C GLY A 262 -18.67 2.45 0.79
N GLU A 263 -19.71 3.21 1.12
CA GLU A 263 -20.04 4.49 0.46
C GLU A 263 -18.91 5.53 0.60
N SER A 264 -18.35 5.71 1.80
CA SER A 264 -17.28 6.69 2.03
C SER A 264 -15.97 6.38 1.29
N PHE A 265 -15.77 5.13 0.89
CA PHE A 265 -14.64 4.70 0.09
C PHE A 265 -14.88 4.93 -1.40
N VAL A 266 -16.11 4.68 -1.87
CA VAL A 266 -16.50 4.94 -3.27
C VAL A 266 -16.25 6.39 -3.66
N ASP A 267 -16.45 7.35 -2.75
CA ASP A 267 -16.17 8.77 -3.03
C ASP A 267 -14.69 9.10 -3.24
N ARG A 268 -13.78 8.20 -2.84
CA ARG A 268 -12.33 8.43 -2.88
C ARG A 268 -11.58 7.42 -3.73
N PHE A 269 -12.24 6.42 -4.32
CA PHE A 269 -11.57 5.34 -5.03
C PHE A 269 -12.27 5.05 -6.36
N ASP A 270 -11.53 4.45 -7.29
CA ASP A 270 -12.04 4.11 -8.62
C ASP A 270 -12.11 2.58 -8.81
N ALA A 271 -13.14 2.14 -9.54
CA ALA A 271 -13.43 0.73 -9.75
C ALA A 271 -12.43 0.05 -10.71
N ASN A 272 -12.07 0.69 -11.82
CA ASN A 272 -11.01 0.20 -12.70
C ASN A 272 -9.68 0.11 -11.92
N SER A 273 -9.34 1.14 -11.14
CA SER A 273 -8.12 1.17 -10.31
C SER A 273 -8.08 0.01 -9.32
N TYR A 274 -9.19 -0.26 -8.63
CA TYR A 274 -9.30 -1.44 -7.76
C TYR A 274 -9.01 -2.75 -8.52
N ILE A 275 -9.56 -2.91 -9.73
CA ILE A 275 -9.30 -4.10 -10.56
C ILE A 275 -7.81 -4.18 -10.93
N TYR A 276 -7.22 -3.12 -11.48
CA TYR A 276 -5.81 -3.14 -11.91
C TYR A 276 -4.87 -3.42 -10.74
N VAL A 277 -5.04 -2.72 -9.62
CA VAL A 277 -4.15 -2.86 -8.46
C VAL A 277 -4.30 -4.23 -7.82
N THR A 278 -5.52 -4.73 -7.60
CA THR A 278 -5.70 -6.07 -7.01
C THR A 278 -5.22 -7.19 -7.94
N LYS A 279 -5.30 -7.02 -9.26
CA LYS A 279 -4.68 -7.94 -10.22
C LYS A 279 -3.16 -7.91 -10.12
N ALA A 280 -2.54 -6.75 -9.93
CA ALA A 280 -1.10 -6.65 -9.71
C ALA A 280 -0.65 -7.42 -8.45
N LEU A 281 -1.45 -7.35 -7.37
CA LEU A 281 -1.18 -8.09 -6.14
C LEU A 281 -1.30 -9.60 -6.33
N ASP A 282 -2.42 -10.05 -6.92
CA ASP A 282 -2.70 -11.49 -7.08
C ASP A 282 -1.73 -12.18 -8.05
N HIS A 283 -1.18 -11.45 -9.01
CA HIS A 283 -0.19 -11.96 -9.97
C HIS A 283 1.26 -11.79 -9.52
N TYR A 284 1.50 -11.11 -8.40
CA TYR A 284 2.83 -11.03 -7.82
C TYR A 284 3.15 -12.29 -7.02
N SER A 285 4.20 -13.00 -7.44
CA SER A 285 4.77 -14.11 -6.69
C SER A 285 6.28 -14.13 -6.87
N LEU A 286 6.98 -14.22 -5.75
CA LEU A 286 8.40 -14.60 -5.68
C LEU A 286 8.57 -16.10 -5.36
N GLY A 287 7.47 -16.86 -5.30
CA GLY A 287 7.42 -18.26 -4.89
C GLY A 287 7.56 -18.45 -3.38
N LYS A 288 7.92 -19.68 -2.98
CA LYS A 288 8.15 -20.10 -1.59
C LYS A 288 9.30 -21.11 -1.50
N GLY A 289 9.81 -21.36 -0.29
CA GLY A 289 10.93 -22.27 -0.07
C GLY A 289 12.15 -21.93 -0.93
N LYS A 290 12.61 -22.89 -1.74
CA LYS A 290 13.82 -22.72 -2.56
C LYS A 290 13.67 -21.64 -3.64
N GLU A 291 12.49 -21.49 -4.23
CA GLU A 291 12.22 -20.47 -5.25
C GLU A 291 12.33 -19.07 -4.65
N LEU A 292 11.70 -18.87 -3.49
CA LEU A 292 11.79 -17.61 -2.75
C LEU A 292 13.20 -17.31 -2.25
N THR A 293 13.91 -18.33 -1.75
CA THR A 293 15.32 -18.20 -1.34
C THR A 293 16.19 -17.75 -2.51
N ALA A 294 15.98 -18.34 -3.70
CA ALA A 294 16.71 -17.95 -4.91
C ALA A 294 16.39 -16.51 -5.33
N ALA A 295 15.11 -16.12 -5.34
CA ALA A 295 14.69 -14.75 -5.63
C ALA A 295 15.32 -13.73 -4.67
N LEU A 296 15.29 -13.99 -3.35
CA LEU A 296 15.81 -13.08 -2.33
C LEU A 296 17.34 -13.09 -2.22
N SER A 297 18.02 -14.04 -2.86
CA SER A 297 19.49 -14.13 -2.88
C SER A 297 20.17 -12.92 -3.53
N THR A 298 19.46 -12.17 -4.38
CA THR A 298 19.98 -10.95 -5.01
C THR A 298 20.07 -9.76 -4.06
N ALA A 299 19.28 -9.74 -2.98
CA ALA A 299 19.22 -8.62 -2.05
C ALA A 299 20.54 -8.44 -1.27
N THR A 300 20.96 -7.20 -1.08
CA THR A 300 22.15 -6.82 -0.29
C THR A 300 21.80 -5.97 0.93
N CYS A 301 20.59 -5.41 0.96
CA CYS A 301 20.09 -4.58 2.05
C CYS A 301 19.83 -5.40 3.34
N ARG A 302 19.57 -4.67 4.42
CA ARG A 302 19.17 -5.25 5.71
C ARG A 302 17.65 -5.23 5.84
N PHE A 303 17.08 -6.31 6.35
CA PHE A 303 15.63 -6.49 6.44
C PHE A 303 15.10 -6.37 7.87
N LEU A 304 13.96 -5.71 8.02
CA LEU A 304 13.08 -5.83 9.18
C LEU A 304 11.73 -6.35 8.70
N ILE A 305 11.34 -7.52 9.19
CA ILE A 305 10.05 -8.13 8.91
C ILE A 305 9.18 -8.03 10.16
N VAL A 306 7.98 -7.45 10.03
CA VAL A 306 7.04 -7.29 11.14
C VAL A 306 5.71 -7.95 10.80
N SER A 307 5.27 -8.90 11.61
CA SER A 307 3.92 -9.46 11.52
C SER A 307 3.08 -9.10 12.74
N TYR A 308 1.77 -9.34 12.65
CA TYR A 308 0.81 -8.97 13.68
C TYR A 308 -0.01 -10.20 14.08
N SER A 309 -0.12 -10.47 15.37
CA SER A 309 -0.66 -11.74 15.88
C SER A 309 -2.13 -11.99 15.50
N SER A 310 -2.93 -10.92 15.41
CA SER A 310 -4.35 -11.00 15.02
C SER A 310 -4.59 -10.80 13.52
N ASP A 311 -3.54 -10.55 12.74
CA ASP A 311 -3.68 -10.46 11.28
C ASP A 311 -3.88 -11.86 10.71
N TRP A 312 -5.03 -12.06 10.09
CA TRP A 312 -5.39 -13.29 9.42
C TRP A 312 -5.49 -13.12 7.90
N LEU A 313 -5.45 -11.90 7.39
CA LEU A 313 -5.40 -11.63 5.95
C LEU A 313 -3.97 -11.81 5.44
N TYR A 314 -2.97 -11.28 6.15
CA TYR A 314 -1.54 -11.50 5.93
C TYR A 314 -0.91 -12.11 7.18
N PRO A 315 -1.20 -13.39 7.46
CA PRO A 315 -0.88 -13.98 8.74
C PRO A 315 0.62 -14.06 9.00
N PRO A 316 1.06 -14.10 10.26
CA PRO A 316 2.47 -14.24 10.63
C PRO A 316 3.23 -15.37 9.90
N ALA A 317 2.54 -16.43 9.47
CA ALA A 317 3.13 -17.48 8.66
C ALA A 317 3.72 -16.99 7.33
N GLN A 318 3.10 -16.00 6.66
CA GLN A 318 3.63 -15.42 5.43
C GLN A 318 4.92 -14.64 5.67
N SER A 319 4.96 -13.86 6.75
CA SER A 319 6.18 -13.17 7.18
C SER A 319 7.29 -14.15 7.57
N ARG A 320 6.97 -15.25 8.27
CA ARG A 320 7.95 -16.30 8.62
C ARG A 320 8.54 -16.99 7.39
N GLU A 321 7.77 -17.18 6.32
CA GLU A 321 8.29 -17.77 5.08
C GLU A 321 9.32 -16.86 4.40
N ILE A 322 9.10 -15.54 4.42
CA ILE A 322 10.07 -14.54 3.96
C ILE A 322 11.35 -14.61 4.81
N VAL A 323 11.21 -14.57 6.14
CA VAL A 323 12.36 -14.61 7.08
C VAL A 323 13.18 -15.87 6.87
N LYS A 324 12.53 -17.04 6.82
CA LYS A 324 13.18 -18.33 6.58
C LYS A 324 13.99 -18.34 5.27
N SER A 325 13.45 -17.72 4.22
CA SER A 325 14.12 -17.63 2.91
C SER A 325 15.27 -16.63 2.90
N LEU A 326 15.15 -15.52 3.65
CA LEU A 326 16.24 -14.57 3.87
C LEU A 326 17.39 -15.20 4.66
N GLU A 327 17.09 -15.95 5.73
CA GLU A 327 18.08 -16.71 6.50
C GLU A 327 18.78 -17.76 5.62
N ALA A 328 18.01 -18.52 4.82
CA ALA A 328 18.56 -19.51 3.90
C ALA A 328 19.41 -18.89 2.78
N ALA A 329 19.19 -17.62 2.45
CA ALA A 329 19.97 -16.84 1.49
C ALA A 329 21.10 -16.03 2.14
N ASP A 330 21.41 -16.27 3.42
CA ASP A 330 22.44 -15.59 4.21
C ASP A 330 22.29 -14.05 4.23
N LYS A 331 21.05 -13.58 4.42
CA LYS A 331 20.71 -12.15 4.47
C LYS A 331 20.55 -11.67 5.90
N ARG A 332 20.91 -10.40 6.12
CA ARG A 332 20.71 -9.72 7.41
C ARG A 332 19.22 -9.44 7.60
N VAL A 333 18.56 -10.19 8.49
CA VAL A 333 17.12 -10.07 8.74
C VAL A 333 16.81 -10.05 10.23
N PHE A 334 15.89 -9.17 10.63
CA PHE A 334 15.25 -9.18 11.94
C PHE A 334 13.76 -9.47 11.77
N TYR A 335 13.19 -10.26 12.67
CA TYR A 335 11.77 -10.58 12.66
C TYR A 335 11.14 -10.31 14.02
N LEU A 336 10.00 -9.62 14.01
CA LEU A 336 9.17 -9.43 15.19
C LEU A 336 7.71 -9.70 14.87
N GLU A 337 7.06 -10.48 15.73
CA GLU A 337 5.61 -10.61 15.75
C GLU A 337 5.05 -9.70 16.85
N LEU A 338 4.37 -8.62 16.45
CA LEU A 338 3.72 -7.70 17.37
C LEU A 338 2.36 -8.23 17.78
N GLN A 339 2.07 -8.18 19.07
CA GLN A 339 0.73 -8.46 19.57
C GLN A 339 -0.21 -7.35 19.14
N SER A 340 -1.31 -7.72 18.47
CA SER A 340 -2.34 -6.78 18.01
C SER A 340 -3.74 -7.35 18.23
N GLY A 341 -4.75 -6.48 18.24
CA GLY A 341 -6.16 -6.87 18.37
C GLY A 341 -7.02 -6.39 17.21
N GLU A 342 -6.45 -5.70 16.22
CA GLU A 342 -7.18 -4.93 15.22
C GLU A 342 -7.33 -5.67 13.89
N GLY A 343 -6.53 -6.71 13.65
CA GLY A 343 -6.51 -7.46 12.39
C GLY A 343 -5.40 -6.97 11.45
N HIS A 344 -5.73 -6.82 10.17
CA HIS A 344 -4.74 -6.53 9.13
C HIS A 344 -4.14 -5.12 9.22
N ASP A 345 -4.97 -4.13 9.50
CA ASP A 345 -4.57 -2.72 9.49
C ASP A 345 -3.76 -2.31 10.75
N SER A 346 -3.35 -3.26 11.60
CA SER A 346 -2.59 -2.98 12.82
C SER A 346 -1.30 -2.18 12.56
N PHE A 347 -0.68 -2.29 11.38
CA PHE A 347 0.52 -1.53 11.04
C PHE A 347 0.27 -0.02 10.84
N LEU A 348 -0.97 0.38 10.58
CA LEU A 348 -1.38 1.78 10.42
C LEU A 348 -1.61 2.49 11.77
N LEU A 349 -1.87 1.71 12.83
CA LEU A 349 -2.33 2.23 14.11
C LEU A 349 -1.18 2.44 15.06
N LYS A 350 -1.13 3.63 15.69
CA LYS A 350 -0.11 3.99 16.67
C LYS A 350 0.05 2.92 17.76
N ASN A 351 1.22 2.29 17.76
CA ASN A 351 1.60 1.26 18.72
C ASN A 351 3.00 1.54 19.29
N PRO A 352 3.17 1.65 20.62
CA PRO A 352 4.45 1.98 21.24
C PRO A 352 5.59 1.03 20.87
N LYS A 353 5.33 -0.29 20.81
CA LYS A 353 6.34 -1.28 20.43
C LYS A 353 6.70 -1.16 18.96
N GLN A 354 5.73 -0.91 18.09
CA GLN A 354 6.00 -0.64 16.68
C GLN A 354 6.88 0.61 16.51
N ILE A 355 6.60 1.68 17.27
CA ILE A 355 7.39 2.90 17.23
C ILE A 355 8.84 2.62 17.62
N GLU A 356 9.04 1.90 18.73
CA GLU A 356 10.35 1.54 19.26
C GLU A 356 11.17 0.70 18.27
N ILE A 357 10.57 -0.33 17.65
CA ILE A 357 11.29 -1.22 16.74
C ILE A 357 11.67 -0.50 15.44
N LEU A 358 10.79 0.38 14.92
CA LEU A 358 11.06 1.14 13.71
C LEU A 358 12.19 2.13 13.96
N LYS A 359 12.14 2.88 15.06
CA LYS A 359 13.22 3.80 15.45
C LYS A 359 14.53 3.07 15.68
N GLY A 360 14.52 2.03 16.52
CA GLY A 360 15.71 1.27 16.84
C GLY A 360 16.36 0.65 15.61
N PHE A 361 15.57 0.12 14.67
CA PHE A 361 16.09 -0.41 13.42
C PHE A 361 16.73 0.67 12.54
N LEU A 362 16.07 1.83 12.37
CA LEU A 362 16.59 2.92 11.54
C LEU A 362 17.83 3.58 12.16
N GLU A 363 17.87 3.76 13.49
CA GLU A 363 18.96 4.41 14.23
C GLU A 363 20.20 3.51 14.38
N ASN A 364 20.03 2.22 14.72
CA ASN A 364 21.16 1.29 14.86
C ASN A 364 21.53 0.68 13.51
N GLN A 365 22.28 1.44 12.72
CA GLN A 365 23.00 0.90 11.57
C GLN A 365 24.25 0.17 12.09
N SER A 366 24.32 -1.15 11.90
CA SER A 366 25.61 -1.84 11.99
C SER A 366 26.48 -1.30 10.87
N SER A 367 27.54 -0.53 11.19
CA SER A 367 28.59 -0.25 10.22
C SER A 367 29.07 -1.59 9.63
N PRO A 368 29.22 -1.70 8.31
CA PRO A 368 29.69 -2.93 7.67
C PRO A 368 31.05 -3.39 8.22
#